data_AF-A0A4U8UT64-F1
#
_entry.id   AF-A0A4U8UT64-F1
#
_cell.length_a   1.000
_cell.length_b   1.000
_cell.length_c   1.000
_cell.angle_alpha   90.00
_cell.angle_beta   90.00
_cell.angle_gamma   90.00
#
_symmetry.space_group_name_H-M   'P 1'
#
loop_
_entity.id
_entity.type
_entity.pdbx_description
1 polymer ?
#
loop_
_entity_poly.entity_id
_entity_poly.type
_entity_poly.pdbx_seq_one_letter_code
_entity_poly.pdbx_strand_id
1 'polypeptide(L)'
;MVFFVRTQLKEYVSRREYMFLGKAALPARTKGAIAVSLRILHKNCVFIGCHLPHSSAKRRIEAYQRIASKIHFRWMDTALLNPLVEDPLKLADVVFWFGDLNFRLNYAVPVEDPLPFDSSEIHTSIYLKLQHDELYLESTKGTIFNGFREALIHFVPTYKYVPGSHKLDKERTPSYTDRVLYWSHDNTLVRTVLYDSHASSTLSDHKSVHCLFRLRIYTPVYRPFIQNN
;
A
#
# COMPACT_ATOMS: atom_id res chain seq x y z
N MET A 1 -0.32 0.39 13.17
CA MET A 1 0.77 0.93 12.34
C MET A 1 1.82 1.51 13.28
N VAL A 2 3.10 1.21 13.07
CA VAL A 2 4.20 1.69 13.91
C VAL A 2 5.29 2.26 13.00
N PHE A 3 5.91 3.36 13.39
CA PHE A 3 7.03 3.98 12.68
C PHE A 3 8.28 3.96 13.53
N PHE A 4 9.37 3.48 12.94
CA PHE A 4 10.70 3.58 13.51
C PHE A 4 11.53 4.52 12.65
N VAL A 5 12.21 5.46 13.30
CA VAL A 5 13.13 6.41 12.65
C VAL A 5 14.49 6.24 13.28
N ARG A 6 15.53 6.08 12.46
CA ARG A 6 16.91 6.05 12.94
C ARG A 6 17.20 7.33 13.72
N THR A 7 17.90 7.22 14.85
CA THR A 7 18.16 8.36 15.74
C THR A 7 18.77 9.56 14.99
N GLN A 8 19.70 9.30 14.05
CA GLN A 8 20.36 10.33 13.24
C GLN A 8 19.41 11.08 12.29
N LEU A 9 18.22 10.54 12.02
CA LEU A 9 17.24 11.12 11.10
C LEU A 9 16.05 11.77 11.81
N LYS A 10 15.99 11.67 13.15
CA LYS A 10 14.84 12.13 13.95
C LYS A 10 14.53 13.61 13.74
N GLU A 11 15.56 14.45 13.65
CA GLU A 11 15.43 15.90 13.48
C GLU A 11 14.86 16.30 12.11
N TYR A 12 14.98 15.42 11.13
CA TYR A 12 14.43 15.63 9.78
C TYR A 12 12.97 15.18 9.65
N VAL A 13 12.36 14.64 10.70
CA VAL A 13 10.95 14.19 10.69
C VAL A 13 10.09 15.06 11.60
N SER A 14 9.25 15.88 10.99
CA SER A 14 8.39 16.88 11.63
C SER A 14 6.91 16.70 11.21
N ARG A 15 6.02 17.59 11.70
CA ARG A 15 4.58 17.65 11.36
C ARG A 15 3.92 16.27 11.32
N ARG A 16 3.84 15.64 12.49
CA ARG A 16 3.33 14.27 12.66
C ARG A 16 1.84 14.36 12.96
N GLU A 17 1.02 13.82 12.08
CA GLU A 17 -0.44 13.78 12.22
C GLU A 17 -0.92 12.36 11.94
N TYR A 18 -2.01 11.94 12.57
CA TYR A 18 -2.60 10.62 12.32
C TYR A 18 -4.13 10.68 12.37
N MET A 19 -4.77 9.73 11.69
CA MET A 19 -6.21 9.56 11.67
C MET A 19 -6.58 8.09 11.70
N PHE A 20 -7.71 7.79 12.32
CA PHE A 20 -8.34 6.47 12.31
C PHE A 20 -9.66 6.53 11.53
N LEU A 21 -9.79 5.67 10.52
CA LEU A 21 -10.96 5.59 9.65
C LEU A 21 -11.59 4.20 9.75
N GLY A 22 -12.43 4.02 10.78
CA GLY A 22 -13.19 2.81 11.04
C GLY A 22 -14.39 3.13 11.93
N LYS A 23 -15.32 2.20 12.11
CA LYS A 23 -16.39 2.38 13.11
C LYS A 23 -15.78 2.19 14.50
N ALA A 24 -15.40 3.29 15.15
CA ALA A 24 -15.03 3.32 16.55
C ALA A 24 -16.28 3.04 17.41
N ALA A 25 -16.59 1.77 17.70
CA ALA A 25 -17.63 1.44 18.68
C ALA A 25 -17.71 -0.02 19.17
N LEU A 26 -17.00 -1.00 18.61
CA LEU A 26 -17.10 -2.39 19.10
C LEU A 26 -15.74 -3.11 19.11
N PRO A 27 -15.41 -3.90 20.16
CA PRO A 27 -14.12 -4.59 20.31
C PRO A 27 -13.74 -5.58 19.20
N ALA A 28 -14.63 -5.85 18.24
CA ALA A 28 -14.50 -6.94 17.28
C ALA A 28 -14.47 -6.50 15.79
N ARG A 29 -14.42 -5.19 15.46
CA ARG A 29 -14.38 -4.74 14.06
C ARG A 29 -12.98 -4.32 13.62
N THR A 30 -12.30 -5.26 12.97
CA THR A 30 -10.91 -5.15 12.47
C THR A 30 -10.76 -4.42 11.13
N LYS A 31 -11.84 -3.86 10.57
CA LYS A 31 -11.86 -3.28 9.20
C LYS A 31 -11.86 -1.76 9.24
N GLY A 32 -10.96 -1.15 8.49
CA GLY A 32 -10.75 0.30 8.47
C GLY A 32 -9.37 0.66 7.97
N ALA A 33 -8.97 1.92 8.18
CA ALA A 33 -7.65 2.42 7.86
C ALA A 33 -7.06 3.25 9.00
N ILE A 34 -5.73 3.27 9.08
CA ILE A 34 -4.95 4.22 9.83
C ILE A 34 -4.15 5.01 8.81
N ALA A 35 -4.29 6.34 8.83
CA ALA A 35 -3.49 7.23 8.00
C ALA A 35 -2.52 8.01 8.89
N VAL A 36 -1.26 8.12 8.49
CA VAL A 36 -0.23 8.90 9.18
C VAL A 36 0.43 9.83 8.18
N SER A 37 0.54 11.11 8.53
CA SER A 37 1.31 12.10 7.78
C SER A 37 2.58 12.43 8.54
N LEU A 38 3.71 12.41 7.83
CA LEU A 38 5.02 12.83 8.29
C LEU A 38 5.61 13.81 7.29
N ARG A 39 6.16 14.92 7.77
CA ARG A 39 7.02 15.77 6.95
C ARG A 39 8.47 15.34 7.09
N ILE A 40 9.04 14.77 6.04
CA ILE A 40 10.44 14.36 5.95
C ILE A 40 11.21 15.44 5.19
N LEU A 41 12.06 16.21 5.89
CA LEU A 41 12.63 17.47 5.41
C LEU A 41 11.55 18.42 4.86
N HIS A 42 11.47 18.58 3.55
CA HIS A 42 10.50 19.44 2.88
C HIS A 42 9.37 18.65 2.20
N LYS A 43 9.38 17.31 2.29
CA LYS A 43 8.41 16.42 1.65
C LYS A 43 7.30 16.01 2.60
N ASN A 44 6.05 16.20 2.20
CA ASN A 44 4.89 15.69 2.90
C ASN A 44 4.65 14.24 2.45
N CYS A 45 4.86 13.29 3.35
CA CYS A 45 4.67 11.86 3.11
C CYS A 45 3.45 11.36 3.89
N VAL A 46 2.54 10.67 3.20
CA VAL A 46 1.35 10.07 3.79
C VAL A 46 1.47 8.55 3.71
N PHE A 47 1.11 7.86 4.79
CA PHE A 47 1.16 6.41 4.91
C PHE A 47 -0.20 5.91 5.36
N ILE A 48 -0.81 5.03 4.57
CA ILE A 48 -2.18 4.56 4.77
C ILE A 48 -2.13 3.04 4.89
N GLY A 49 -2.42 2.54 6.08
CA GLY A 49 -2.48 1.12 6.38
C GLY A 49 -3.94 0.74 6.53
N CYS A 50 -4.47 -0.18 5.73
CA CYS A 50 -5.87 -0.58 5.84
C CYS A 50 -6.09 -2.09 5.85
N HIS A 51 -7.27 -2.46 6.33
CA HIS A 51 -7.79 -3.81 6.28
C HIS A 51 -9.20 -3.71 5.67
N LEU A 52 -9.31 -4.01 4.37
CA LEU A 52 -10.56 -3.91 3.63
C LEU A 52 -11.44 -5.15 3.89
N PRO A 53 -12.76 -5.06 3.66
CA PRO A 53 -13.66 -6.19 3.88
C PRO A 53 -13.33 -7.42 3.01
N HIS A 54 -13.45 -8.62 3.60
CA HIS A 54 -13.31 -9.91 2.89
C HIS A 54 -14.54 -10.28 2.02
N SER A 55 -15.47 -9.34 1.82
CA SER A 55 -16.75 -9.56 1.13
C SER A 55 -16.60 -9.51 -0.41
N SER A 56 -17.57 -8.95 -1.14
CA SER A 56 -17.44 -8.77 -2.60
C SER A 56 -16.47 -7.65 -2.97
N ALA A 57 -15.95 -7.68 -4.21
CA ALA A 57 -15.12 -6.62 -4.79
C ALA A 57 -15.78 -5.25 -4.67
N LYS A 58 -17.09 -5.17 -4.97
CA LYS A 58 -17.89 -3.94 -4.82
C LYS A 58 -17.77 -3.32 -3.42
N ARG A 59 -17.88 -4.14 -2.36
CA ARG A 59 -17.75 -3.67 -0.97
C ARG A 59 -16.33 -3.21 -0.63
N ARG A 60 -15.30 -3.82 -1.22
CA ARG A 60 -13.91 -3.35 -1.09
C ARG A 60 -13.71 -2.01 -1.76
N ILE A 61 -14.24 -1.82 -2.97
CA ILE A 61 -14.21 -0.55 -3.72
C ILE A 61 -14.93 0.55 -2.92
N GLU A 62 -16.14 0.29 -2.43
CA GLU A 62 -16.89 1.23 -1.56
C GLU A 62 -16.09 1.60 -0.30
N ALA A 63 -15.41 0.62 0.31
CA ALA A 63 -14.57 0.86 1.48
C ALA A 63 -13.33 1.71 1.15
N TYR A 64 -12.66 1.44 0.03
CA TYR A 64 -11.56 2.24 -0.49
C TYR A 64 -12.00 3.69 -0.72
N GLN A 65 -13.08 3.91 -1.47
CA GLN A 65 -13.58 5.25 -1.80
C GLN A 65 -13.92 6.05 -0.54
N ARG A 66 -14.55 5.41 0.44
CA ARG A 66 -14.86 6.03 1.74
C ARG A 66 -13.60 6.35 2.55
N ILE A 67 -12.56 5.55 2.47
CA ILE A 67 -11.29 5.84 3.15
C ILE A 67 -10.62 7.02 2.46
N ALA A 68 -10.44 6.95 1.13
CA ALA A 68 -9.78 7.98 0.35
C ALA A 68 -10.44 9.36 0.51
N SER A 69 -11.77 9.43 0.48
CA SER A 69 -12.51 10.70 0.63
C SER A 69 -12.48 11.32 2.03
N LYS A 70 -12.03 10.57 3.05
CA LYS A 70 -12.03 11.02 4.45
C LYS A 70 -10.66 11.38 5.00
N ILE A 71 -9.58 11.01 4.31
CA ILE A 71 -8.23 11.35 4.75
C ILE A 71 -7.98 12.83 4.46
N HIS A 72 -7.73 13.59 5.52
CA HIS A 72 -7.34 15.00 5.44
C HIS A 72 -6.43 15.34 6.63
N PHE A 73 -5.41 16.15 6.41
CA PHE A 73 -4.50 16.61 7.47
C PHE A 73 -4.49 18.13 7.49
N ARG A 74 -4.15 18.75 8.62
CA ARG A 74 -4.28 20.22 8.79
C ARG A 74 -3.48 21.03 7.76
N TRP A 75 -2.33 20.50 7.32
CA TRP A 75 -1.52 21.16 6.29
C TRP A 75 -2.18 21.18 4.90
N MET A 76 -3.27 20.41 4.69
CA MET A 76 -4.06 20.40 3.46
C MET A 76 -5.19 21.44 3.46
N ASP A 77 -5.62 21.94 4.63
CA ASP A 77 -6.87 22.71 4.80
C ASP A 77 -7.00 23.89 3.82
N THR A 78 -5.95 24.71 3.67
CA THR A 78 -5.96 25.85 2.74
C THR A 78 -6.09 25.41 1.28
N ALA A 79 -5.40 24.34 0.89
CA ALA A 79 -5.46 23.84 -0.49
C ALA A 79 -6.83 23.22 -0.81
N LEU A 80 -7.48 22.62 0.19
CA LEU A 80 -8.82 22.04 0.06
C LEU A 80 -9.94 23.09 -0.08
N LEU A 81 -9.66 24.38 0.12
CA LEU A 81 -10.58 25.46 -0.24
C LEU A 81 -10.70 25.65 -1.75
N ASN A 82 -9.74 25.16 -2.53
CA ASN A 82 -9.79 25.23 -3.98
C ASN A 82 -10.68 24.10 -4.54
N PRO A 83 -11.81 24.41 -5.19
CA PRO A 83 -12.72 23.40 -5.73
C PRO A 83 -12.12 22.57 -6.87
N LEU A 84 -10.97 22.98 -7.42
CA LEU A 84 -10.23 22.22 -8.43
C LEU A 84 -9.42 21.04 -7.86
N VAL A 85 -9.32 20.91 -6.53
CA VAL A 85 -8.65 19.77 -5.91
C VAL A 85 -9.60 18.57 -5.90
N GLU A 86 -9.44 17.70 -6.89
CA GLU A 86 -10.26 16.48 -7.03
C GLU A 86 -9.87 15.38 -6.02
N ASP A 87 -8.58 15.26 -5.69
CA ASP A 87 -8.06 14.22 -4.80
C ASP A 87 -7.14 14.84 -3.71
N PRO A 88 -7.64 14.98 -2.46
CA PRO A 88 -6.87 15.50 -1.33
C PRO A 88 -5.54 14.78 -1.10
N LEU A 89 -5.46 13.48 -1.38
CA LEU A 89 -4.24 12.70 -1.16
C LEU A 89 -3.11 13.16 -2.10
N LYS A 90 -3.45 13.68 -3.29
CA LYS A 90 -2.49 14.17 -4.28
C LYS A 90 -1.92 15.56 -3.95
N LEU A 91 -2.33 16.16 -2.83
CA LEU A 91 -1.63 17.32 -2.25
C LEU A 91 -0.33 16.92 -1.53
N ALA A 92 -0.15 15.64 -1.20
CA ALA A 92 1.11 15.15 -0.65
C ALA A 92 2.20 15.12 -1.73
N ASP A 93 3.46 15.02 -1.32
CA ASP A 93 4.53 14.70 -2.27
C ASP A 93 4.52 13.20 -2.61
N VAL A 94 4.23 12.38 -1.60
CA VAL A 94 4.19 10.91 -1.70
C VAL A 94 3.10 10.34 -0.80
N VAL A 95 2.38 9.36 -1.31
CA VAL A 95 1.40 8.56 -0.56
C VAL A 95 1.77 7.08 -0.69
N PHE A 96 1.97 6.39 0.43
CA PHE A 96 2.09 4.95 0.49
C PHE A 96 0.77 4.37 1.01
N TRP A 97 0.23 3.36 0.33
CA TRP A 97 -1.00 2.68 0.72
C TRP A 97 -0.78 1.18 0.77
N PHE A 98 -1.03 0.56 1.90
CA PHE A 98 -0.72 -0.85 2.13
C PHE A 98 -1.63 -1.55 3.13
N GLY A 99 -1.54 -2.88 3.17
CA GLY A 99 -2.21 -3.73 4.14
C GLY A 99 -2.96 -4.88 3.49
N ASP A 100 -3.89 -5.48 4.25
CA ASP A 100 -4.79 -6.51 3.74
C ASP A 100 -5.94 -5.84 2.97
N LEU A 101 -5.72 -5.64 1.68
CA LEU A 101 -6.71 -5.06 0.77
C LEU A 101 -7.79 -6.08 0.39
N ASN A 102 -7.60 -7.36 0.72
CA ASN A 102 -8.58 -8.44 0.57
C ASN A 102 -9.10 -8.68 -0.85
N PHE A 103 -8.48 -8.09 -1.89
CA PHE A 103 -8.79 -8.39 -3.28
C PHE A 103 -8.34 -9.81 -3.62
N ARG A 104 -9.14 -10.48 -4.45
CA ARG A 104 -9.03 -11.92 -4.71
C ARG A 104 -8.65 -12.17 -6.16
N LEU A 105 -8.08 -13.35 -6.40
CA LEU A 105 -7.95 -13.87 -7.75
C LEU A 105 -9.31 -14.41 -8.22
N ASN A 106 -9.79 -13.93 -9.36
CA ASN A 106 -11.03 -14.37 -9.98
C ASN A 106 -10.77 -15.64 -10.82
N TYR A 107 -10.63 -16.79 -10.16
CA TYR A 107 -10.46 -18.07 -10.82
C TYR A 107 -11.74 -18.92 -10.79
N ALA A 108 -12.07 -19.48 -11.95
CA ALA A 108 -12.88 -20.70 -12.08
C ALA A 108 -12.02 -21.98 -12.03
N VAL A 109 -10.70 -21.85 -11.83
CA VAL A 109 -9.74 -22.95 -11.86
C VAL A 109 -9.56 -23.54 -10.44
N PRO A 110 -9.68 -24.87 -10.26
CA PRO A 110 -9.42 -25.54 -8.99
C PRO A 110 -8.00 -25.28 -8.46
N VAL A 111 -7.87 -25.36 -7.14
CA VAL A 111 -6.68 -25.07 -6.30
C VAL A 111 -5.48 -26.01 -6.56
N GLU A 112 -5.47 -26.75 -7.67
CA GLU A 112 -4.55 -27.87 -7.92
C GLU A 112 -3.36 -27.55 -8.83
N ASP A 113 -3.00 -26.28 -9.04
CA ASP A 113 -1.72 -25.98 -9.67
C ASP A 113 -0.65 -25.79 -8.59
N PRO A 114 0.11 -26.84 -8.20
CA PRO A 114 1.33 -26.61 -7.45
C PRO A 114 2.16 -25.63 -8.27
N LEU A 115 2.62 -24.56 -7.63
CA LEU A 115 3.52 -23.62 -8.29
C LEU A 115 4.68 -24.42 -8.89
N PRO A 116 4.98 -24.24 -10.18
CA PRO A 116 5.99 -25.05 -10.86
C PRO A 116 7.32 -24.97 -10.12
N PHE A 117 8.15 -26.01 -10.23
CA PHE A 117 9.43 -26.06 -9.51
C PHE A 117 10.51 -25.15 -10.13
N ASP A 118 10.37 -24.78 -11.41
CA ASP A 118 11.31 -23.88 -12.08
C ASP A 118 10.92 -22.40 -11.90
N SER A 119 11.90 -21.61 -11.48
CA SER A 119 11.86 -20.15 -11.38
C SER A 119 11.26 -19.44 -12.59
N SER A 120 11.58 -19.87 -13.82
CA SER A 120 11.09 -19.21 -15.04
C SER A 120 9.59 -19.44 -15.27
N GLU A 121 9.13 -20.67 -15.00
CA GLU A 121 7.73 -21.07 -15.08
C GLU A 121 6.91 -20.44 -13.94
N ILE A 122 7.51 -20.27 -12.75
CA ILE A 122 6.87 -19.59 -11.61
C ILE A 122 6.55 -18.15 -11.97
N HIS A 123 7.51 -17.40 -12.53
CA HIS A 123 7.27 -16.00 -12.91
C HIS A 123 6.19 -15.87 -13.98
N THR A 124 6.18 -16.77 -14.96
CA THR A 124 5.13 -16.80 -15.99
C THR A 124 3.76 -17.12 -15.37
N SER A 125 3.69 -18.12 -14.49
CA SER A 125 2.47 -18.49 -13.76
C SER A 125 1.94 -17.33 -12.91
N ILE A 126 2.82 -16.63 -12.18
CA ILE A 126 2.45 -15.46 -11.38
C ILE A 126 1.89 -14.35 -12.26
N TYR A 127 2.55 -14.04 -13.38
CA TYR A 127 2.08 -13.02 -14.31
C TYR A 127 0.68 -13.33 -14.86
N LEU A 128 0.43 -14.57 -15.29
CA LEU A 128 -0.88 -15.02 -15.75
C LEU A 128 -1.95 -14.96 -14.65
N LYS A 129 -1.55 -15.24 -13.39
CA LYS A 129 -2.41 -15.09 -12.22
C LYS A 129 -2.82 -13.65 -11.98
N LEU A 130 -1.89 -12.72 -12.06
CA LEU A 130 -2.18 -11.30 -11.83
C LEU A 130 -3.12 -10.69 -12.87
N GLN A 131 -3.25 -11.27 -14.07
CA GLN A 131 -4.26 -10.84 -15.05
C GLN A 131 -5.71 -11.05 -14.55
N HIS A 132 -5.91 -11.92 -13.56
CA HIS A 132 -7.21 -12.22 -12.96
C HIS A 132 -7.36 -11.64 -11.54
N ASP A 133 -6.39 -10.82 -11.10
CA ASP A 133 -6.41 -10.16 -9.80
C ASP A 133 -7.41 -9.00 -9.79
N GLU A 134 -8.38 -9.03 -8.88
CA GLU A 134 -9.40 -7.98 -8.80
C GLU A 134 -8.79 -6.60 -8.57
N LEU A 135 -7.73 -6.47 -7.77
CA LEU A 135 -7.07 -5.18 -7.54
C LEU A 135 -6.45 -4.65 -8.82
N TYR A 136 -5.69 -5.48 -9.53
CA TYR A 136 -5.10 -5.13 -10.83
C TYR A 136 -6.18 -4.70 -11.83
N LEU A 137 -7.26 -5.47 -11.96
CA LEU A 137 -8.34 -5.19 -12.91
C LEU A 137 -9.06 -3.89 -12.58
N GLU A 138 -9.43 -3.67 -11.32
CA GLU A 138 -10.15 -2.46 -10.89
C GLU A 138 -9.25 -1.21 -10.93
N SER A 139 -7.97 -1.35 -10.58
CA SER A 139 -7.01 -0.25 -10.72
C SER A 139 -6.76 0.12 -12.19
N THR A 140 -6.70 -0.86 -13.08
CA THR A 140 -6.51 -0.63 -14.53
C THR A 140 -7.74 0.01 -15.17
N LYS A 141 -8.94 -0.31 -14.70
CA LYS A 141 -10.19 0.35 -15.11
C LYS A 141 -10.30 1.80 -14.61
N GLY A 142 -9.45 2.21 -13.68
CA GLY A 142 -9.50 3.54 -13.07
C GLY A 142 -10.60 3.70 -12.01
N THR A 143 -11.14 2.62 -11.46
CA THR A 143 -12.19 2.68 -10.42
C THR A 143 -11.61 2.91 -9.03
N ILE A 144 -10.36 2.49 -8.80
CA ILE A 144 -9.61 2.61 -7.56
C ILE A 144 -8.14 2.92 -7.83
N PHE A 145 -7.44 3.48 -6.85
CA PHE A 145 -5.99 3.70 -6.89
C PHE A 145 -5.47 4.50 -8.12
N ASN A 146 -6.24 5.48 -8.57
CA ASN A 146 -5.92 6.26 -9.78
C ASN A 146 -4.58 6.98 -9.71
N GLY A 147 -3.64 6.53 -10.53
CA GLY A 147 -2.26 7.04 -10.62
C GLY A 147 -1.30 6.43 -9.60
N PHE A 148 -1.78 5.60 -8.66
CA PHE A 148 -0.89 4.80 -7.82
C PHE A 148 -0.17 3.76 -8.67
N ARG A 149 1.00 3.36 -8.19
CA ARG A 149 1.85 2.34 -8.76
C ARG A 149 2.06 1.23 -7.75
N GLU A 150 2.13 0.01 -8.24
CA GLU A 150 2.56 -1.17 -7.51
C GLU A 150 3.80 -1.73 -8.21
N ALA A 151 4.78 -2.20 -7.45
CA ALA A 151 5.93 -2.87 -8.05
C ALA A 151 5.52 -4.26 -8.55
N LEU A 152 6.28 -4.80 -9.51
CA LEU A 152 6.02 -6.14 -10.04
C LEU A 152 6.05 -7.17 -8.89
N ILE A 153 5.00 -7.99 -8.84
CA ILE A 153 4.88 -9.07 -7.87
C ILE A 153 5.60 -10.29 -8.46
N HIS A 154 6.67 -10.72 -7.80
CA HIS A 154 7.43 -11.92 -8.14
C HIS A 154 7.27 -13.05 -7.12
N PHE A 155 6.44 -12.83 -6.10
CA PHE A 155 6.12 -13.79 -5.07
C PHE A 155 4.77 -14.45 -5.31
N VAL A 156 4.53 -15.56 -4.60
CA VAL A 156 3.33 -16.39 -4.71
C VAL A 156 2.18 -15.82 -3.86
N PRO A 157 0.92 -16.25 -4.07
CA PRO A 157 -0.20 -15.72 -3.30
C PRO A 157 0.04 -15.80 -1.78
N THR A 158 -0.32 -14.73 -1.06
CA THR A 158 -0.02 -14.59 0.37
C THR A 158 -1.11 -15.14 1.27
N TYR A 159 -2.28 -15.47 0.71
CA TYR A 159 -3.45 -15.97 1.41
C TYR A 159 -4.14 -17.05 0.57
N LYS A 160 -4.78 -18.09 1.12
CA LYS A 160 -4.90 -18.47 2.53
C LYS A 160 -4.13 -19.76 2.80
N TYR A 161 -3.30 -19.76 3.83
CA TYR A 161 -2.55 -20.93 4.28
C TYR A 161 -3.19 -21.54 5.52
N VAL A 162 -2.93 -22.83 5.77
CA VAL A 162 -3.24 -23.47 7.05
C VAL A 162 -2.16 -23.05 8.07
N PRO A 163 -2.52 -22.36 9.18
CA PRO A 163 -1.56 -21.94 10.19
C PRO A 163 -0.71 -23.09 10.70
N GLY A 164 0.57 -22.83 10.97
CA GLY A 164 1.56 -23.85 11.33
C GLY A 164 2.10 -24.65 10.12
N SER A 165 1.72 -24.32 8.89
CA SER A 165 2.18 -25.04 7.69
C SER A 165 2.39 -24.13 6.46
N HIS A 166 2.96 -24.70 5.39
CA HIS A 166 3.01 -24.09 4.06
C HIS A 166 1.89 -24.55 3.13
N LYS A 167 0.91 -25.30 3.65
CA LYS A 167 -0.20 -25.83 2.85
C LYS A 167 -1.25 -24.75 2.63
N LEU A 168 -1.73 -24.62 1.41
CA LEU A 168 -2.86 -23.77 1.06
C LEU A 168 -4.16 -24.38 1.60
N ASP A 169 -5.07 -23.52 2.04
CA ASP A 169 -6.43 -23.90 2.41
C ASP A 169 -7.21 -24.27 1.14
N LYS A 170 -7.62 -25.54 1.02
CA LYS A 170 -8.29 -26.07 -0.17
C LYS A 170 -9.67 -25.45 -0.41
N GLU A 171 -10.28 -24.86 0.62
CA GLU A 171 -11.60 -24.23 0.51
C GLU A 171 -11.55 -22.77 0.03
N ARG A 172 -10.35 -22.24 -0.23
CA ARG A 172 -10.15 -20.85 -0.60
C ARG A 172 -9.19 -20.72 -1.77
N THR A 173 -9.60 -19.96 -2.78
CA THR A 173 -8.73 -19.58 -3.88
C THR A 173 -7.53 -18.79 -3.35
N PRO A 174 -6.29 -19.25 -3.58
CA PRO A 174 -5.10 -18.49 -3.23
C PRO A 174 -5.15 -17.09 -3.86
N SER A 175 -4.82 -16.03 -3.12
CA SER A 175 -4.99 -14.64 -3.53
C SER A 175 -3.86 -13.72 -3.00
N TYR A 176 -3.62 -12.62 -3.70
CA TYR A 176 -2.69 -11.55 -3.30
C TYR A 176 -3.43 -10.49 -2.50
N THR A 177 -3.82 -10.83 -1.27
CA THR A 177 -4.61 -9.94 -0.40
C THR A 177 -3.78 -8.83 0.22
N ASP A 178 -2.49 -9.09 0.45
CA ASP A 178 -1.56 -8.20 1.14
C ASP A 178 -0.73 -7.41 0.12
N ARG A 179 -0.93 -6.09 0.05
CA ARG A 179 -0.42 -5.26 -1.06
C ARG A 179 0.23 -3.98 -0.58
N VAL A 180 1.17 -3.46 -1.37
CA VAL A 180 1.83 -2.17 -1.15
C VAL A 180 1.85 -1.35 -2.44
N LEU A 181 1.08 -0.27 -2.45
CA LEU A 181 0.98 0.68 -3.54
C LEU A 181 1.55 2.03 -3.10
N TYR A 182 1.94 2.85 -4.07
CA TYR A 182 2.40 4.21 -3.80
C TYR A 182 2.03 5.16 -4.93
N TRP A 183 1.77 6.41 -4.59
CA TRP A 183 1.65 7.52 -5.51
C TRP A 183 2.72 8.56 -5.19
N SER A 184 3.25 9.22 -6.21
CA SER A 184 4.12 10.38 -6.03
C SER A 184 3.81 11.45 -7.08
N HIS A 185 3.91 12.71 -6.68
CA HIS A 185 3.70 13.84 -7.58
C HIS A 185 4.76 13.89 -8.69
N ASP A 186 5.98 13.45 -8.39
CA ASP A 186 7.10 13.31 -9.32
C ASP A 186 7.53 11.83 -9.37
N ASN A 187 7.58 11.24 -10.56
CA ASN A 187 7.94 9.84 -10.77
C ASN A 187 9.41 9.52 -10.39
N THR A 188 10.27 10.53 -10.29
CA THR A 188 11.67 10.37 -9.88
C THR A 188 11.86 10.36 -8.35
N LEU A 189 10.81 10.71 -7.61
CA LEU A 189 10.86 10.89 -6.16
C LEU A 189 10.96 9.56 -5.41
N VAL A 190 10.25 8.53 -5.90
CA VAL A 190 10.16 7.22 -5.26
C VAL A 190 10.62 6.14 -6.22
N ARG A 191 11.58 5.32 -5.79
CA ARG A 191 12.00 4.12 -6.49
C ARG A 191 11.79 2.90 -5.61
N THR A 192 11.02 1.92 -6.07
CA THR A 192 10.98 0.61 -5.40
C THR A 192 12.30 -0.12 -5.58
N VAL A 193 12.84 -0.65 -4.48
CA VAL A 193 14.10 -1.41 -4.43
C VAL A 193 13.82 -2.89 -4.29
N LEU A 194 12.82 -3.27 -3.49
CA LEU A 194 12.43 -4.65 -3.24
C LEU A 194 10.93 -4.69 -2.96
N TYR A 195 10.23 -5.71 -3.46
CA TYR A 195 8.84 -5.99 -3.13
C TYR A 195 8.65 -7.52 -3.10
N ASP A 196 8.49 -8.07 -1.90
CA ASP A 196 8.53 -9.52 -1.71
C ASP A 196 7.70 -9.96 -0.48
N SER A 197 7.49 -11.27 -0.36
CA SER A 197 6.81 -11.92 0.76
C SER A 197 7.74 -12.85 1.55
N HIS A 198 7.45 -13.03 2.83
CA HIS A 198 8.15 -13.98 3.68
C HIS A 198 7.47 -15.36 3.63
N ALA A 199 7.72 -16.12 2.55
CA ALA A 199 7.09 -17.41 2.29
C ALA A 199 7.35 -18.48 3.40
N SER A 200 8.49 -18.36 4.09
CA SER A 200 8.92 -19.27 5.16
C SER A 200 8.13 -19.10 6.48
N SER A 201 7.41 -17.99 6.67
CA SER A 201 6.59 -17.79 7.87
C SER A 201 5.36 -18.71 7.87
N THR A 202 5.11 -19.41 8.97
CA THR A 202 3.94 -20.28 9.16
C THR A 202 3.04 -19.81 10.31
N LEU A 203 3.32 -18.66 10.90
CA LEU A 203 2.64 -18.17 12.11
C LEU A 203 1.19 -17.70 11.86
N SER A 204 0.85 -17.41 10.62
CA SER A 204 -0.47 -16.93 10.20
C SER A 204 -0.89 -17.66 8.93
N ASP A 205 -2.18 -17.62 8.64
CA ASP A 205 -2.77 -17.95 7.35
C ASP A 205 -2.41 -16.95 6.24
N HIS A 206 -1.75 -15.84 6.57
CA HIS A 206 -1.13 -14.89 5.64
C HIS A 206 0.40 -14.98 5.67
N LYS A 207 1.02 -14.76 4.50
CA LYS A 207 2.47 -14.51 4.37
C LYS A 207 2.73 -13.00 4.45
N SER A 208 3.63 -12.59 5.34
CA SER A 208 3.97 -11.17 5.51
C SER A 208 4.61 -10.60 4.25
N VAL A 209 4.16 -9.41 3.83
CA VAL A 209 4.69 -8.68 2.67
C VAL A 209 5.55 -7.52 3.13
N HIS A 210 6.66 -7.28 2.44
CA HIS A 210 7.52 -6.12 2.67
C HIS A 210 7.87 -5.43 1.36
N CYS A 211 8.05 -4.12 1.42
CA CYS A 211 8.46 -3.30 0.29
C CYS A 211 9.48 -2.26 0.75
N LEU A 212 10.61 -2.18 0.05
CA LEU A 212 11.67 -1.22 0.32
C LEU A 212 11.63 -0.12 -0.75
N PHE A 213 11.51 1.12 -0.31
CA PHE A 213 11.54 2.29 -1.18
C PHE A 213 12.78 3.13 -0.93
N ARG A 214 13.31 3.73 -2.01
CA ARG A 214 14.24 4.85 -1.95
C ARG A 214 13.47 6.14 -2.25
N LEU A 215 13.42 7.03 -1.26
CA LEU A 215 12.83 8.36 -1.39
C LEU A 215 13.95 9.38 -1.63
N ARG A 216 13.88 10.12 -2.74
CA ARG A 216 14.82 11.20 -3.04
C ARG A 216 14.45 12.44 -2.22
N ILE A 217 15.41 12.96 -1.46
CA ILE A 217 15.24 14.18 -0.69
C ILE A 217 16.39 15.14 -1.00
N TYR A 218 16.06 16.42 -1.10
CA TYR A 218 17.02 17.51 -1.25
C TYR A 218 17.26 18.17 0.11
N THR A 219 18.50 18.20 0.55
CA THR A 219 18.93 19.10 1.62
C THR A 219 19.08 20.49 1.00
N PRO A 220 18.43 21.54 1.54
CA PRO A 220 18.72 22.89 1.12
C PRO A 220 20.22 23.15 1.36
N VAL A 221 20.98 23.41 0.30
CA VAL A 221 22.33 23.93 0.47
C VAL A 221 22.18 25.38 0.87
N TYR A 222 22.52 25.71 2.12
CA TYR A 222 22.62 27.09 2.56
C TYR A 222 23.73 27.73 1.73
N ARG A 223 23.39 28.54 0.72
CA ARG A 223 24.37 29.45 0.11
C ARG A 223 24.41 30.68 1.00
N PRO A 224 25.49 30.93 1.78
CA PRO A 224 25.64 32.21 2.42
C PRO A 224 25.61 33.29 1.33
N PHE A 225 24.79 34.32 1.54
CA PHE A 225 24.82 35.51 0.70
C PHE A 225 26.25 36.07 0.74
N ILE A 226 26.98 35.96 -0.37
CA ILE A 226 28.19 36.75 -0.56
C ILE A 226 27.68 38.18 -0.79
N GLN A 227 27.76 39.02 0.25
CA GLN A 227 27.71 40.46 0.06
C GLN A 227 28.98 40.83 -0.72
N ASN A 228 28.80 41.15 -2.01
CA ASN A 228 29.83 41.87 -2.75
C ASN A 228 29.87 43.29 -2.16
N ASN A 229 30.89 43.56 -1.35
CA ASN A 229 31.30 44.91 -0.99
C ASN A 229 31.95 45.59 -2.19
#